data_AF-A0A124FED5-F1
#
_entry.id   AF-A0A124FED5-F1
#
_cell.length_a   1.000
_cell.length_b   1.000
_cell.length_c   1.000
_cell.angle_alpha   90.00
_cell.angle_beta   90.00
_cell.angle_gamma   90.00
#
_symmetry.space_group_name_H-M   'P 1'
#
loop_
_entity.id
_entity.type
_entity.pdbx_description
1 polymer ?
#
loop_
_entity_poly.entity_id
_entity_poly.type
_entity_poly.pdbx_seq_one_letter_code
_entity_poly.pdbx_strand_id
1 'polypeptide(L)'
;MVAEAKVLRVNLSEKSVRVDVYGEDVVKQYVGGRGLAAYIMAKEVDAKVDPLSPDNKLIFAPGPLSGTSAPTGGRYNVVTKSPLYRLYCFHEFWWIFWSGA
;
A
#
# COMPACT_ATOMS: atom_id res chain seq x y z
N MET A 1 0.23 -18.39 -6.54
CA MET A 1 -0.02 -16.94 -6.66
C MET A 1 -1.27 -16.62 -5.86
N VAL A 2 -1.28 -15.52 -5.10
CA VAL A 2 -2.43 -15.16 -4.26
C VAL A 2 -3.62 -14.82 -5.16
N ALA A 3 -4.79 -15.40 -4.89
CA ALA A 3 -5.99 -15.20 -5.70
C ALA A 3 -6.74 -13.88 -5.40
N GLU A 4 -6.55 -13.32 -4.20
CA GLU A 4 -7.24 -12.11 -3.73
C GLU A 4 -6.31 -11.28 -2.81
N ALA A 5 -6.42 -9.96 -2.85
CA ALA A 5 -5.70 -9.08 -1.92
C ALA A 5 -6.69 -8.40 -0.96
N LYS A 6 -6.54 -8.70 0.33
CA LYS A 6 -7.29 -8.06 1.42
C LYS A 6 -6.55 -6.83 1.88
N VAL A 7 -7.22 -5.67 1.83
CA VAL A 7 -6.64 -4.37 2.20
C VAL A 7 -7.43 -3.80 3.38
N LEU A 8 -6.74 -3.59 4.50
CA LEU A 8 -7.31 -2.93 5.65
C LEU A 8 -7.40 -1.42 5.39
N ARG A 9 -8.60 -0.88 5.48
CA ARG A 9 -8.88 0.56 5.36
C ARG A 9 -9.18 1.11 6.74
N VAL A 10 -8.41 2.12 7.13
CA VAL A 10 -8.57 2.83 8.38
C VAL A 10 -8.82 4.30 8.06
N ASN A 11 -9.98 4.82 8.46
CA ASN A 11 -10.27 6.25 8.42
C ASN A 11 -10.01 6.82 9.81
N LEU A 12 -9.00 7.67 9.94
CA LEU A 12 -8.61 8.28 11.22
C LEU A 12 -9.57 9.40 11.66
N SER A 13 -10.25 10.06 10.72
CA SER A 13 -11.23 11.11 11.02
C SER A 13 -12.52 10.54 11.60
N GLU A 14 -13.02 9.46 11.02
CA GLU A 14 -14.24 8.77 11.46
C GLU A 14 -13.98 7.66 12.49
N LYS A 15 -12.71 7.30 12.70
CA LYS A 15 -12.28 6.15 13.52
C LYS A 15 -12.92 4.83 13.06
N SER A 16 -13.13 4.68 11.76
CA SER A 16 -13.75 3.50 11.16
C SER A 16 -12.70 2.58 10.53
N VAL A 17 -12.98 1.28 10.56
CA VAL A 17 -12.12 0.24 9.99
C VAL A 17 -12.96 -0.68 9.12
N ARG A 18 -12.50 -0.94 7.90
CA ARG A 18 -13.13 -1.89 6.97
C ARG A 18 -12.09 -2.67 6.19
N VAL A 19 -12.49 -3.80 5.61
CA VAL A 19 -11.63 -4.62 4.76
C VAL A 19 -12.17 -4.57 3.34
N ASP A 20 -11.34 -4.07 2.42
CA ASP A 20 -11.60 -4.15 0.99
C ASP A 20 -10.95 -5.41 0.43
N VAL A 21 -11.63 -6.10 -0.47
CA VAL A 21 -11.09 -7.27 -1.17
C VAL A 21 -10.93 -6.94 -2.64
N TYR A 22 -9.71 -7.08 -3.15
CA TYR A 22 -9.40 -6.96 -4.57
C TYR A 22 -9.31 -8.34 -5.21
N GLY A 23 -9.99 -8.48 -6.36
CA GLY A 23 -10.04 -9.72 -7.13
C GLY A 23 -8.73 -10.09 -7.79
N GLU A 24 -8.73 -11.27 -8.39
CA GLU A 24 -7.57 -11.89 -9.03
C GLU A 24 -7.03 -11.07 -10.21
N ASP A 25 -7.90 -10.34 -10.90
CA ASP A 25 -7.55 -9.44 -12.01
C ASP A 25 -6.57 -8.34 -11.56
N VAL A 26 -6.88 -7.67 -10.46
CA VAL A 26 -6.02 -6.62 -9.89
C VAL A 26 -4.73 -7.23 -9.34
N VAL A 27 -4.81 -8.36 -8.65
CA VAL A 27 -3.63 -9.00 -8.06
C VAL A 27 -2.66 -9.49 -9.15
N LYS A 28 -3.17 -10.04 -10.25
CA LYS A 28 -2.34 -10.47 -11.38
C LYS A 28 -1.69 -9.30 -12.11
N GLN A 29 -2.42 -8.19 -12.30
CA GLN A 29 -1.90 -7.02 -13.00
C GLN A 29 -0.87 -6.25 -12.18
N TYR A 30 -1.10 -6.11 -10.87
CA TYR A 30 -0.30 -5.23 -10.01
C TYR A 30 0.63 -5.95 -9.04
N VAL A 31 0.58 -7.29 -8.99
CA VAL A 31 1.47 -8.23 -8.27
C VAL A 31 1.45 -8.12 -6.74
N GLY A 32 1.26 -6.93 -6.19
CA GLY A 32 1.31 -6.61 -4.75
C GLY A 32 2.30 -5.48 -4.46
N GLY A 33 2.52 -5.20 -3.16
CA GLY A 33 3.47 -4.18 -2.71
C GLY A 33 3.26 -2.82 -3.38
N ARG A 34 4.32 -2.27 -3.95
CA ARG A 34 4.31 -0.97 -4.63
C ARG A 34 3.28 -0.91 -5.77
N GLY A 35 3.12 -1.98 -6.55
CA GLY A 35 2.19 -2.00 -7.69
C GLY A 35 0.74 -1.82 -7.24
N LEU A 36 0.33 -2.58 -6.21
CA LEU A 36 -1.01 -2.47 -5.64
C LEU A 36 -1.24 -1.10 -4.98
N ALA A 37 -0.23 -0.57 -4.29
CA ALA A 37 -0.30 0.77 -3.72
C ALA A 37 -0.43 1.86 -4.80
N ALA A 38 0.26 1.72 -5.93
CA ALA A 38 0.16 2.66 -7.05
C ALA A 38 -1.25 2.64 -7.67
N TYR A 39 -1.85 1.46 -7.84
CA TYR A 39 -3.24 1.33 -8.30
C TYR A 39 -4.22 2.06 -7.38
N ILE A 40 -4.09 1.87 -6.07
CA ILE A 40 -4.95 2.54 -5.07
C ILE A 40 -4.74 4.06 -5.11
N MET A 41 -3.49 4.54 -5.12
CA MET A 41 -3.19 5.98 -5.20
C MET A 41 -3.78 6.61 -6.46
N ALA A 42 -3.62 5.96 -7.62
CA ALA A 42 -4.13 6.47 -8.89
C ALA A 42 -5.66 6.54 -8.94
N LYS A 43 -6.34 5.61 -8.26
CA LYS A 43 -7.81 5.54 -8.24
C LYS A 43 -8.45 6.47 -7.22
N GLU A 44 -7.77 6.76 -6.11
CA GLU A 44 -8.41 7.35 -4.93
C GLU A 44 -7.79 8.66 -4.44
N VAL A 45 -6.61 9.05 -4.92
CA VAL A 45 -5.96 10.29 -4.50
C VAL A 45 -5.86 11.24 -5.69
N ASP A 46 -6.49 12.41 -5.57
CA ASP A 46 -6.40 13.45 -6.60
C ASP A 46 -4.95 13.97 -6.72
N ALA A 47 -4.48 14.12 -7.96
CA ALA A 47 -3.20 14.73 -8.27
C ALA A 47 -3.06 16.18 -7.75
N LYS A 48 -4.16 16.86 -7.43
CA LYS A 48 -4.19 18.25 -6.90
C LYS A 48 -4.30 18.34 -5.38
N VAL A 49 -4.58 17.23 -4.68
CA VAL A 49 -4.72 17.21 -3.21
C VAL A 49 -3.47 17.77 -2.51
N ASP A 50 -3.65 18.50 -1.42
CA ASP A 50 -2.53 18.94 -0.59
C ASP A 50 -1.93 17.72 0.13
N PRO A 51 -0.61 17.44 0.02
CA PRO A 51 0.01 16.29 0.67
C PRO A 51 -0.20 16.19 2.19
N LEU A 52 -0.48 17.30 2.87
CA LEU A 52 -0.74 17.32 4.32
C LEU A 52 -2.24 17.34 4.68
N SER A 53 -3.12 17.32 3.69
CA SER A 53 -4.57 17.25 3.91
C SER A 53 -5.02 15.84 4.27
N PRO A 54 -6.18 15.69 4.95
CA PRO A 54 -6.77 14.38 5.26
C PRO A 54 -7.14 13.55 4.00
N ASP A 55 -7.20 14.19 2.83
CA ASP A 55 -7.49 13.51 1.57
C ASP A 55 -6.28 12.76 0.99
N ASN A 56 -5.07 13.04 1.50
CA ASN A 56 -3.88 12.26 1.15
C ASN A 56 -3.91 10.91 1.88
N LYS A 57 -3.54 9.85 1.17
CA LYS A 57 -3.52 8.49 1.72
C LYS A 57 -2.11 8.05 2.04
N LEU A 58 -1.96 7.38 3.18
CA LEU A 58 -0.74 6.68 3.57
C LEU A 58 -0.99 5.18 3.46
N ILE A 59 -0.25 4.52 2.57
CA ILE A 59 -0.47 3.12 2.24
C ILE A 59 0.76 2.30 2.65
N PHE A 60 0.53 1.30 3.51
CA PHE A 60 1.50 0.27 3.84
C PHE A 60 1.19 -0.96 2.99
N ALA A 61 2.10 -1.30 2.09
CA ALA A 61 1.90 -2.36 1.11
C ALA A 61 3.04 -3.38 1.17
N PRO A 62 2.83 -4.54 1.82
CA PRO A 62 3.74 -5.67 1.71
C PRO A 62 3.70 -6.26 0.31
N GLY A 63 4.84 -6.79 -0.14
CA GLY A 63 4.92 -7.56 -1.39
C GLY A 63 4.30 -8.95 -1.25
N PRO A 64 4.04 -9.67 -2.35
CA PRO A 64 3.46 -11.01 -2.30
C PRO A 64 4.39 -12.06 -1.66
N LEU A 65 5.69 -11.79 -1.61
CA LEU A 65 6.68 -12.64 -0.96
C LEU A 65 6.91 -12.26 0.52
N SER A 66 6.27 -11.18 0.98
CA SER A 66 6.41 -10.71 2.35
C SER A 66 5.82 -11.73 3.33
N GLY A 67 6.61 -12.18 4.31
CA GLY A 67 6.19 -13.20 5.29
C GLY A 67 6.31 -14.65 4.79
N THR A 68 6.97 -14.88 3.65
CA THR A 68 7.31 -16.23 3.17
C THR A 68 8.77 -16.59 3.50
N SER A 69 9.16 -17.85 3.32
CA SER A 69 10.57 -18.30 3.46
C SER A 69 11.48 -17.89 2.30
N ALA A 70 11.00 -17.03 1.38
CA ALA A 70 11.81 -16.50 0.31
C ALA A 70 12.97 -15.65 0.88
N PRO A 71 14.21 -15.82 0.38
CA PRO A 71 15.35 -15.00 0.82
C PRO A 71 15.03 -13.51 0.67
N THR A 72 15.24 -12.72 1.72
CA THR A 72 14.94 -11.29 1.77
C THR A 72 13.46 -10.91 1.60
N GLY A 73 12.52 -11.85 1.85
CA GLY A 73 11.07 -11.65 1.83
C GLY A 73 10.50 -10.86 3.02
N GLY A 74 11.25 -9.92 3.59
CA GLY A 74 10.84 -9.09 4.74
C GLY A 74 10.52 -7.64 4.39
N ARG A 75 10.41 -7.31 3.10
CA ARG A 75 10.28 -5.91 2.64
C ARG A 75 8.82 -5.48 2.55
N TYR A 76 8.58 -4.20 2.77
CA TYR A 76 7.31 -3.56 2.47
C TYR A 76 7.52 -2.14 1.95
N ASN A 77 6.52 -1.62 1.26
CA ASN A 77 6.52 -0.26 0.73
C ASN A 77 5.59 0.63 1.57
N VAL A 78 6.03 1.86 1.82
CA VAL A 78 5.17 2.94 2.30
C VAL A 78 4.99 3.93 1.15
N VAL A 79 3.75 4.16 0.75
CA VAL A 79 3.42 4.99 -0.41
C VAL A 79 2.48 6.10 0.01
N THR A 80 2.78 7.32 -0.42
CA THR A 80 1.96 8.50 -0.20
C THR A 80 2.34 9.61 -1.18
N LYS A 81 1.57 10.70 -1.20
CA LYS A 81 1.99 11.92 -1.87
C LYS A 81 3.01 12.66 -1.00
N SER A 82 4.19 12.97 -1.55
CA SER A 82 5.25 13.65 -0.79
C SER A 82 4.93 15.12 -0.55
N PRO A 83 5.09 15.66 0.67
CA PRO A 83 4.97 17.10 0.92
C PRO A 83 6.10 17.91 0.28
N LEU A 84 7.28 17.32 0.08
CA LEU A 84 8.44 18.00 -0.48
C LEU A 84 8.29 18.24 -1.99
N TYR A 85 7.91 17.20 -2.73
CA TYR A 85 7.84 17.26 -4.20
C TYR A 85 6.41 17.33 -4.74
N ARG A 86 5.39 17.10 -3.89
CA ARG A 86 3.97 17.02 -4.27
C ARG A 86 3.66 15.93 -5.31
N LEU A 87 4.55 14.96 -5.45
CA LEU A 87 4.47 13.84 -6.38
C LEU A 87 4.29 12.51 -5.64
N TYR A 88 4.01 11.46 -6.41
CA TYR A 88 4.01 10.08 -5.94
C TYR A 88 5.35 9.75 -5.30
N CYS A 89 5.34 9.30 -4.05
CA CYS A 89 6.51 8.89 -3.30
C CYS A 89 6.28 7.48 -2.75
N PHE A 90 7.31 6.66 -2.85
CA PHE A 90 7.35 5.34 -2.26
C PHE A 90 8.69 5.19 -1.54
N HIS A 91 8.66 4.54 -0.39
CA HIS A 91 9.85 4.19 0.36
C HIS A 91 9.80 2.70 0.67
N GLU A 92 10.93 2.03 0.46
CA GLU A 92 11.09 0.61 0.75
C GLU A 92 11.79 0.45 2.10
N PHE A 93 11.12 -0.19 3.04
CA PHE A 93 11.73 -0.58 4.31
C PHE A 93 12.26 -1.99 4.22
N TRP A 94 13.51 -2.17 4.70
CA TRP A 94 14.25 -3.40 4.52
C TRP A 94 14.27 -4.33 5.73
N TRP A 95 13.97 -3.86 6.94
CA TRP A 95 14.19 -4.65 8.16
C TRP A 95 13.29 -4.20 9.31
N ILE A 96 12.01 -4.62 9.29
CA ILE A 96 11.16 -4.57 10.48
C ILE A 96 10.46 -5.92 10.60
N PHE A 97 10.58 -6.53 11.78
CA PHE A 97 9.85 -7.69 12.29
C PHE A 97 8.31 -7.46 12.36
N TRP A 98 7.72 -6.81 11.35
CA TRP A 98 6.28 -6.55 11.24
C TRP A 98 5.58 -7.58 10.35
N SER A 99 6.32 -8.33 9.52
CA SER A 99 5.75 -9.36 8.63
C SER A 99 5.62 -10.75 9.25
N GLY A 100 5.88 -10.90 10.56
CA GLY A 100 5.57 -12.13 11.30
C GLY A 100 6.15 -13.42 10.73
N ALA A 101 7.41 -13.40 10.30
CA ALA A 101 8.21 -14.60 10.03
C ALA A 101 9.27 -14.76 11.12
#